data_AF-A0A9E5UQ37-F1
#
_entry.id   AF-A0A9E5UQ37-F1
#
_cell.length_a   1.000
_cell.length_b   1.000
_cell.length_c   1.000
_cell.angle_alpha   90.00
_cell.angle_beta   90.00
_cell.angle_gamma   90.00
#
_symmetry.space_group_name_H-M   'P 1'
#
loop_
_entity.id
_entity.type
_entity.pdbx_description
1 polymer ?
#
loop_
_entity_poly.entity_id
_entity_poly.type
_entity_poly.pdbx_seq_one_letter_code
_entity_poly.pdbx_strand_id
1 'polypeptide(L)'
;MRPSEGQSKASQTATRQFRFRYGLVLVLTALLFALSYLLLLRSLDKQADFVTQINTIGYQNALSQEITKWALALRSCEEENNCRTQMGKLQEALQKFKDTQGQLIRQHTLLKSEGLHNPNLDSILQVNYRVSYQHILQASQALMRLTEVEIQVRQKRLRPQASLRHNLSLNTNKLLFREQTLTHNAALVARLYDQEAKAYIQRIKTYQTLVLVVAFIILVLEALIFSPKSRVGFAAPWPNSKRPTKKPSPATAKSPKPTISFIWSRKKKGRMPKPCAKATRICLRPRKN
;
A
#
# COMPACT_ATOMS: atom_id res chain seq x y z
N MET A 1 -14.28 69.74 33.45
CA MET A 1 -14.53 68.83 32.31
C MET A 1 -14.23 67.41 32.77
N ARG A 2 -15.26 66.59 33.07
CA ARG A 2 -15.09 65.17 33.42
C ARG A 2 -14.99 64.37 32.12
N PRO A 3 -13.93 63.59 31.89
CA PRO A 3 -13.87 62.70 30.74
C PRO A 3 -14.97 61.63 30.87
N SER A 4 -15.65 61.37 29.76
CA SER A 4 -16.79 60.47 29.64
C SER A 4 -16.40 59.02 29.93
N GLU A 5 -16.66 58.55 31.15
CA GLU A 5 -16.49 57.14 31.57
C GLU A 5 -17.23 56.13 30.67
N GLY A 6 -18.20 56.58 29.87
CA GLY A 6 -18.92 55.76 28.89
C GLY A 6 -18.10 55.25 27.70
N GLN A 7 -17.04 55.96 27.27
CA GLN A 7 -16.24 55.55 26.10
C GLN A 7 -15.31 54.36 26.39
N SER A 8 -14.91 54.16 27.64
CA SER A 8 -14.02 53.06 28.05
C SER A 8 -14.72 51.69 27.96
N LYS A 9 -16.00 51.60 28.35
CA LYS A 9 -16.75 50.32 28.38
C LYS A 9 -17.10 49.80 26.98
N ALA A 10 -17.45 50.68 26.04
CA ALA A 10 -17.79 50.30 24.67
C ALA A 10 -16.57 49.78 23.87
N SER A 11 -15.38 50.32 24.14
CA SER A 11 -14.13 49.86 23.51
C SER A 11 -13.74 48.46 24.00
N GLN A 12 -13.90 48.17 25.30
CA GLN A 12 -13.55 46.87 25.88
C GLN A 12 -14.44 45.71 25.38
N THR A 13 -15.75 45.93 25.18
CA THR A 13 -16.66 44.91 24.62
C THR A 13 -16.34 44.57 23.17
N ALA A 14 -15.98 45.56 22.35
CA ALA A 14 -15.58 45.33 20.96
C ALA A 14 -14.32 44.45 20.87
N THR A 15 -13.27 44.74 21.67
CA THR A 15 -12.03 43.94 21.68
C THR A 15 -12.27 42.48 22.08
N ARG A 16 -13.18 42.23 23.04
CA ARG A 16 -13.53 40.88 23.48
C ARG A 16 -14.23 40.07 22.37
N GLN A 17 -15.12 40.70 21.61
CA GLN A 17 -15.79 40.07 20.47
C GLN A 17 -14.82 39.72 19.34
N PHE A 18 -13.85 40.60 19.03
CA PHE A 18 -12.81 40.30 18.04
C PHE A 18 -11.95 39.11 18.45
N ARG A 19 -11.51 39.05 19.70
CA ARG A 19 -10.73 37.92 20.23
C ARG A 19 -11.49 36.60 20.14
N PHE A 20 -12.78 36.61 20.48
CA PHE A 20 -13.61 35.41 20.40
C PHE A 20 -13.78 34.92 18.95
N ARG A 21 -14.10 35.82 18.01
CA ARG A 21 -14.23 35.46 16.59
C ARG A 21 -12.93 34.94 16.01
N TYR A 22 -11.81 35.60 16.28
CA TYR A 22 -10.49 35.16 15.84
C TYR A 22 -10.11 33.80 16.42
N GLY A 23 -10.35 33.59 17.72
CA GLY A 23 -10.14 32.29 18.36
C GLY A 23 -10.99 31.18 17.74
N LEU A 24 -12.26 31.46 17.43
CA LEU A 24 -13.17 30.50 16.80
C LEU A 24 -12.65 30.07 15.43
N VAL A 25 -12.20 31.01 14.59
CA VAL A 25 -11.71 30.64 13.26
C VAL A 25 -10.38 29.90 13.33
N LEU A 26 -9.46 30.27 14.23
CA LEU A 26 -8.25 29.48 14.47
C LEU A 26 -8.55 28.03 14.85
N VAL A 27 -9.54 27.82 15.72
CA VAL A 27 -9.99 26.46 16.10
C VAL A 27 -10.58 25.73 14.90
N LEU A 28 -11.39 26.41 14.08
CA LEU A 28 -12.00 25.84 12.87
C LEU A 28 -10.93 25.42 11.84
N THR A 29 -9.94 26.28 11.61
CA THR A 29 -8.81 26.01 10.74
C THR A 29 -7.97 24.84 11.27
N ALA A 30 -7.68 24.81 12.58
CA ALA A 30 -6.97 23.69 13.20
C ALA A 30 -7.74 22.36 13.06
N LEU A 31 -9.07 22.36 13.22
CA LEU A 31 -9.92 21.19 13.00
C LEU A 31 -9.90 20.72 11.55
N LEU A 32 -9.92 21.63 10.58
CA LEU A 32 -9.82 21.30 9.15
C LEU A 32 -8.47 20.64 8.83
N PHE A 33 -7.37 21.15 9.38
CA PHE A 33 -6.05 20.52 9.23
C PHE A 33 -6.00 19.15 9.89
N ALA A 34 -6.54 18.99 11.10
CA ALA A 34 -6.61 17.70 11.78
C ALA A 34 -7.43 16.68 10.98
N LEU A 35 -8.58 17.08 10.44
CA LEU A 35 -9.41 16.22 9.59
C LEU A 35 -8.67 15.83 8.29
N SER A 36 -8.00 16.78 7.64
CA SER A 36 -7.18 16.49 6.46
C SER A 36 -6.07 15.48 6.76
N TYR A 37 -5.42 15.59 7.92
CA TYR A 37 -4.40 14.64 8.36
C TYR A 37 -4.98 13.25 8.60
N LEU A 38 -6.13 13.14 9.28
CA LEU A 38 -6.80 11.87 9.52
C LEU A 38 -7.23 11.16 8.22
N LEU A 39 -7.73 11.92 7.24
CA LEU A 39 -8.07 11.39 5.91
C LEU A 39 -6.83 10.84 5.20
N LEU A 40 -5.69 11.54 5.30
CA LEU A 40 -4.43 11.08 4.73
C LEU A 40 -3.95 9.78 5.39
N LEU A 41 -4.01 9.68 6.72
CA LEU A 41 -3.62 8.45 7.43
C LEU A 41 -4.47 7.25 7.00
N ARG A 42 -5.80 7.41 6.96
CA ARG A 42 -6.68 6.35 6.47
C ARG A 42 -6.39 5.96 5.02
N SER A 43 -6.00 6.92 4.18
CA SER A 43 -5.66 6.64 2.78
C SER A 43 -4.43 5.74 2.65
N LEU A 44 -3.42 5.95 3.50
CA LEU A 44 -2.18 5.19 3.50
C LEU A 44 -2.42 3.76 4.00
N ASP A 45 -3.21 3.60 5.05
CA ASP A 45 -3.57 2.28 5.58
C ASP A 45 -4.31 1.46 4.50
N LYS A 46 -5.27 2.08 3.81
CA LYS A 46 -6.02 1.39 2.74
C LYS A 46 -5.17 1.10 1.53
N GLN A 47 -4.23 1.96 1.19
CA GLN A 47 -3.27 1.68 0.12
C GLN A 47 -2.39 0.47 0.47
N ALA A 48 -2.00 0.31 1.74
CA ALA A 48 -1.25 -0.86 2.20
C ALA A 48 -2.06 -2.16 2.06
N ASP A 49 -3.38 -2.12 2.31
CA ASP A 49 -4.27 -3.27 2.12
C ASP A 49 -4.29 -3.73 0.64
N PHE A 50 -4.45 -2.79 -0.31
CA PHE A 50 -4.41 -3.10 -1.74
C PHE A 50 -3.05 -3.66 -2.20
N VAL A 51 -1.95 -3.05 -1.75
CA VAL A 51 -0.60 -3.54 -2.05
C VAL A 51 -0.39 -4.96 -1.52
N THR A 52 -0.91 -5.23 -0.32
CA THR A 52 -0.84 -6.57 0.27
C THR A 52 -1.57 -7.58 -0.61
N GLN A 53 -2.76 -7.26 -1.11
CA GLN A 53 -3.52 -8.17 -1.97
C GLN A 53 -2.86 -8.43 -3.32
N ILE A 54 -2.32 -7.38 -3.96
CA ILE A 54 -1.53 -7.52 -5.19
C ILE A 54 -0.33 -8.45 -4.95
N ASN A 55 0.37 -8.28 -3.82
CA ASN A 55 1.48 -9.14 -3.45
C ASN A 55 1.04 -10.58 -3.15
N THR A 56 -0.08 -10.78 -2.46
CA THR A 56 -0.64 -12.12 -2.19
C THR A 56 -0.92 -12.86 -3.49
N ILE A 57 -1.49 -12.19 -4.50
CA ILE A 57 -1.75 -12.78 -5.83
C ILE A 57 -0.44 -13.07 -6.57
N GLY A 58 0.51 -12.15 -6.52
CA GLY A 58 1.84 -12.35 -7.10
C GLY A 58 2.56 -13.55 -6.49
N TYR A 59 2.48 -13.70 -5.17
CA TYR A 59 3.02 -14.85 -4.44
C TYR A 59 2.28 -16.15 -4.80
N GLN A 60 0.96 -16.10 -4.92
CA GLN A 60 0.16 -17.24 -5.36
C GLN A 60 0.54 -17.71 -6.77
N ASN A 61 0.82 -16.77 -7.69
CA ASN A 61 1.33 -17.07 -9.03
C ASN A 61 2.72 -17.73 -9.00
N ALA A 62 3.62 -17.25 -8.13
CA ALA A 62 4.93 -17.88 -7.94
C ALA A 62 4.79 -19.31 -7.40
N LEU A 63 3.85 -19.53 -6.46
CA LEU A 63 3.57 -20.86 -5.92
C LEU A 63 2.98 -21.81 -6.97
N SER A 64 2.13 -21.35 -7.91
CA SER A 64 1.64 -22.23 -8.99
C SER A 64 2.74 -22.67 -9.95
N GLN A 65 3.71 -21.78 -10.22
CA GLN A 65 4.90 -22.13 -11.00
C GLN A 65 5.79 -23.13 -10.24
N GLU A 66 5.97 -22.92 -8.94
CA GLU A 66 6.71 -23.83 -8.08
C GLU A 66 6.07 -25.22 -8.03
N ILE A 67 4.74 -25.30 -7.87
CA ILE A 67 3.95 -26.55 -7.96
C ILE A 67 4.20 -27.25 -9.29
N THR A 68 4.14 -26.52 -10.39
CA THR A 68 4.35 -27.06 -11.75
C THR A 68 5.78 -27.60 -11.92
N LYS A 69 6.77 -26.89 -11.37
CA LYS A 69 8.17 -27.33 -11.35
C LYS A 69 8.34 -28.65 -10.59
N TRP A 70 7.78 -28.76 -9.39
CA TRP A 70 7.89 -30.00 -8.59
C TRP A 70 7.11 -31.16 -9.21
N ALA A 71 5.96 -30.89 -9.85
CA ALA A 71 5.23 -31.88 -10.63
C ALA A 71 6.05 -32.42 -11.82
N LEU A 72 6.75 -31.55 -12.54
CA LEU A 72 7.66 -31.94 -13.62
C LEU A 72 8.84 -32.77 -13.09
N ALA A 73 9.40 -32.38 -11.95
CA ALA A 73 10.49 -33.13 -11.30
C ALA A 73 10.03 -34.54 -10.85
N LEU A 74 8.80 -34.67 -10.37
CA LEU A 74 8.17 -35.96 -10.05
C LEU A 74 8.00 -36.83 -11.31
N ARG A 75 7.60 -36.24 -12.44
CA ARG A 75 7.50 -36.99 -13.71
C ARG A 75 8.83 -37.62 -14.12
N SER A 76 9.94 -36.93 -13.89
CA SER A 76 11.30 -37.38 -14.26
C SER A 76 12.03 -38.15 -13.16
N CYS A 77 11.41 -38.45 -12.01
CA CYS A 77 12.11 -39.12 -10.92
C CYS A 77 12.24 -40.64 -11.17
N GLU A 78 13.47 -41.15 -11.04
CA GLU A 78 13.80 -42.57 -11.24
C GLU A 78 14.08 -43.27 -9.90
N GLU A 79 14.75 -42.58 -8.98
CA GLU A 79 15.05 -43.09 -7.64
C GLU A 79 13.92 -42.81 -6.65
N GLU A 80 13.57 -43.82 -5.85
CA GLU A 80 12.51 -43.72 -4.84
C GLU A 80 12.73 -42.57 -3.85
N ASN A 81 13.94 -42.46 -3.29
CA ASN A 81 14.28 -41.41 -2.33
C ASN A 81 14.13 -40.01 -2.94
N ASN A 82 14.53 -39.85 -4.20
CA ASN A 82 14.35 -38.60 -4.93
C ASN A 82 12.86 -38.32 -5.14
N CYS A 83 12.07 -39.30 -5.60
CA CYS A 83 10.62 -39.15 -5.78
C CYS A 83 9.91 -38.71 -4.48
N ARG A 84 10.21 -39.37 -3.35
CA ARG A 84 9.65 -38.99 -2.03
C ARG A 84 10.03 -37.57 -1.64
N THR A 85 11.28 -37.17 -1.88
CA THR A 85 11.75 -35.81 -1.62
C THR A 85 11.00 -34.77 -2.46
N GLN A 86 10.83 -35.01 -3.77
CA GLN A 86 10.08 -34.10 -4.64
C GLN A 86 8.59 -34.06 -4.25
N MET A 87 8.02 -35.18 -3.81
CA MET A 87 6.63 -35.25 -3.34
C MET A 87 6.43 -34.42 -2.07
N GLY A 88 7.36 -34.49 -1.12
CA GLY A 88 7.35 -33.63 0.07
C GLY A 88 7.39 -32.14 -0.27
N LYS A 89 8.24 -31.75 -1.23
CA LYS A 89 8.31 -30.35 -1.72
C LYS A 89 7.03 -29.90 -2.42
N LEU A 90 6.44 -30.77 -3.25
CA LEU A 90 5.15 -30.50 -3.88
C LEU A 90 4.04 -30.33 -2.83
N GLN A 91 4.01 -31.19 -1.80
CA GLN A 91 3.05 -31.11 -0.72
C GLN A 91 3.20 -29.80 0.08
N GLU A 92 4.42 -29.40 0.39
CA GLU A 92 4.70 -28.12 1.07
C GLU A 92 4.23 -26.93 0.23
N ALA A 93 4.57 -26.90 -1.07
CA ALA A 93 4.15 -25.83 -1.98
C ALA A 93 2.61 -25.77 -2.10
N LEU A 94 1.94 -26.93 -2.18
CA LEU A 94 0.47 -27.02 -2.20
C LEU A 94 -0.16 -26.49 -0.91
N GLN A 95 0.46 -26.74 0.25
CA GLN A 95 -0.05 -26.23 1.52
C GLN A 95 0.05 -24.69 1.56
N LYS A 96 1.23 -24.13 1.23
CA LYS A 96 1.41 -22.67 1.10
C LYS A 96 0.43 -22.05 0.11
N PHE A 97 0.17 -22.73 -1.01
CA PHE A 97 -0.78 -22.29 -2.03
C PHE A 97 -2.22 -22.22 -1.50
N LYS A 98 -2.64 -23.21 -0.70
CA LYS A 98 -3.95 -23.20 -0.03
C LYS A 98 -4.07 -22.10 1.00
N ASP A 99 -3.04 -21.94 1.83
CA ASP A 99 -3.03 -20.94 2.90
C ASP A 99 -3.09 -19.53 2.31
N THR A 100 -2.32 -19.28 1.24
CA THR A 100 -2.32 -18.01 0.49
C THR A 100 -3.68 -17.73 -0.14
N GLN A 101 -4.34 -18.74 -0.74
CA GLN A 101 -5.72 -18.58 -1.25
C GLN A 101 -6.70 -18.20 -0.14
N GLY A 102 -6.58 -18.83 1.03
CA GLY A 102 -7.40 -18.49 2.19
C GLY A 102 -7.20 -17.04 2.65
N GLN A 103 -5.95 -16.56 2.65
CA GLN A 103 -5.63 -15.16 2.95
C GLN A 103 -6.23 -14.21 1.92
N LEU A 104 -6.10 -14.52 0.62
CA LEU A 104 -6.66 -13.71 -0.47
C LEU A 104 -8.17 -13.55 -0.33
N ILE A 105 -8.90 -14.64 -0.06
CA ILE A 105 -10.36 -14.59 0.13
C ILE A 105 -10.72 -13.72 1.34
N ARG A 106 -10.05 -13.90 2.49
CA ARG A 106 -10.33 -13.11 3.70
C ARG A 106 -10.09 -11.61 3.46
N GLN A 107 -8.96 -11.26 2.88
CA GLN A 107 -8.59 -9.88 2.57
C GLN A 107 -9.58 -9.23 1.59
N HIS A 108 -10.00 -9.98 0.57
CA HIS A 108 -11.02 -9.53 -0.37
C HIS A 108 -12.37 -9.30 0.30
N THR A 109 -12.80 -10.20 1.18
CA THR A 109 -14.04 -10.03 1.96
C THR A 109 -13.98 -8.79 2.85
N LEU A 110 -12.83 -8.50 3.46
CA LEU A 110 -12.63 -7.29 4.28
C LEU A 110 -12.81 -6.02 3.43
N LEU A 111 -12.14 -5.90 2.28
CA LEU A 111 -12.33 -4.73 1.40
C LEU A 111 -13.78 -4.58 0.93
N LYS A 112 -14.43 -5.71 0.60
CA LYS A 112 -15.84 -5.71 0.21
C LYS A 112 -16.73 -5.18 1.32
N SER A 113 -16.48 -5.56 2.57
CA SER A 113 -17.25 -5.08 3.73
C SER A 113 -17.09 -3.57 3.99
N GLU A 114 -15.99 -2.98 3.52
CA GLU A 114 -15.71 -1.54 3.64
C GLU A 114 -16.26 -0.72 2.47
N GLY A 115 -17.01 -1.35 1.56
CA GLY A 115 -17.59 -0.69 0.39
C GLY A 115 -16.59 -0.44 -0.75
N LEU A 116 -15.39 -1.01 -0.68
CA LEU A 116 -14.38 -0.97 -1.73
C LEU A 116 -14.56 -2.17 -2.65
N HIS A 117 -15.60 -2.13 -3.48
CA HIS A 117 -16.04 -3.27 -4.25
C HIS A 117 -16.23 -2.95 -5.74
N ASN A 118 -15.44 -3.63 -6.56
CA ASN A 118 -15.66 -3.72 -7.99
C ASN A 118 -16.40 -5.04 -8.33
N PRO A 119 -17.61 -5.01 -8.91
CA PRO A 119 -18.37 -6.22 -9.21
C PRO A 119 -17.66 -7.15 -10.22
N ASN A 120 -16.81 -6.60 -11.10
CA ASN A 120 -16.02 -7.38 -12.05
C ASN A 120 -14.92 -8.19 -11.36
N LEU A 121 -14.43 -7.71 -10.22
CA LEU A 121 -13.42 -8.41 -9.44
C LEU A 121 -14.00 -9.68 -8.81
N ASP A 122 -15.25 -9.61 -8.30
CA ASP A 122 -15.94 -10.77 -7.74
C ASP A 122 -16.14 -11.87 -8.78
N SER A 123 -16.60 -11.50 -9.99
CA SER A 123 -16.84 -12.49 -11.03
C SER A 123 -15.55 -13.20 -11.45
N ILE A 124 -14.45 -12.47 -11.66
CA ILE A 124 -13.18 -13.06 -12.07
C ILE A 124 -12.57 -13.90 -10.93
N LEU A 125 -12.63 -13.42 -9.68
CA LEU A 125 -12.04 -14.11 -8.54
C LEU A 125 -12.84 -15.37 -8.15
N GLN A 126 -14.17 -15.31 -8.18
CA GLN A 126 -15.01 -16.45 -7.80
C GLN A 126 -15.19 -17.48 -8.91
N VAL A 127 -15.28 -17.06 -10.17
CA VAL A 127 -15.53 -17.98 -11.29
C VAL A 127 -14.22 -18.47 -11.87
N ASN A 128 -13.42 -17.56 -12.46
CA ASN A 128 -12.29 -17.98 -13.28
C ASN A 128 -11.07 -18.40 -12.44
N TYR A 129 -10.77 -17.60 -11.42
CA TYR A 129 -9.60 -17.82 -10.57
C TYR A 129 -9.77 -19.06 -9.68
N ARG A 130 -10.90 -19.16 -8.98
CA ARG A 130 -11.22 -20.29 -8.10
C ARG A 130 -11.25 -21.63 -8.84
N VAL A 131 -11.84 -21.67 -10.04
CA VAL A 131 -11.89 -22.90 -10.85
C VAL A 131 -10.48 -23.33 -11.25
N SER A 132 -9.66 -22.39 -11.72
CA SER A 132 -8.25 -22.67 -12.09
C SER A 132 -7.45 -23.17 -10.89
N TYR A 133 -7.62 -22.53 -9.72
CA TYR A 133 -7.02 -22.96 -8.45
C TYR A 133 -7.41 -24.39 -8.07
N GLN A 134 -8.70 -24.74 -8.17
CA GLN A 134 -9.18 -26.09 -7.85
C GLN A 134 -8.61 -27.14 -8.79
N HIS A 135 -8.49 -26.84 -10.09
CA HIS A 135 -7.89 -27.76 -11.05
C HIS A 135 -6.41 -28.04 -10.76
N ILE A 136 -5.64 -27.03 -10.36
CA ILE A 136 -4.24 -27.21 -9.95
C ILE A 136 -4.15 -28.13 -8.73
N LEU A 137 -5.01 -27.92 -7.71
CA LEU A 137 -5.05 -28.79 -6.53
C LEU A 137 -5.38 -30.23 -6.88
N GLN A 138 -6.43 -30.45 -7.66
CA GLN A 138 -6.88 -31.80 -8.05
C GLN A 138 -5.81 -32.54 -8.87
N ALA A 139 -5.24 -31.87 -9.89
CA ALA A 139 -4.20 -32.46 -10.73
C ALA A 139 -2.95 -32.80 -9.91
N SER A 140 -2.54 -31.94 -8.99
CA SER A 140 -1.37 -32.18 -8.14
C SER A 140 -1.60 -33.32 -7.15
N GLN A 141 -2.80 -33.42 -6.56
CA GLN A 141 -3.18 -34.54 -5.70
C GLN A 141 -3.23 -35.87 -6.46
N ALA A 142 -3.77 -35.88 -7.67
CA ALA A 142 -3.76 -37.06 -8.53
C ALA A 142 -2.33 -37.49 -8.86
N LEU A 143 -1.44 -36.53 -9.15
CA LEU A 143 -0.03 -36.78 -9.46
C LEU A 143 0.71 -37.39 -8.26
N MET A 144 0.50 -36.88 -7.04
CA MET A 144 1.09 -37.48 -5.82
C MET A 144 0.61 -38.92 -5.62
N ARG A 145 -0.70 -39.19 -5.78
CA ARG A 145 -1.24 -40.56 -5.66
C ARG A 145 -0.67 -41.51 -6.70
N LEU A 146 -0.58 -41.08 -7.96
CA LEU A 146 0.00 -41.90 -9.04
C LEU A 146 1.50 -42.17 -8.80
N THR A 147 2.22 -41.19 -8.27
CA THR A 147 3.65 -41.34 -7.95
C THR A 147 3.84 -42.31 -6.80
N GLU A 148 2.99 -42.27 -5.78
CA GLU A 148 3.02 -43.23 -4.66
C GLU A 148 2.77 -44.66 -5.15
N VAL A 149 1.78 -44.87 -6.03
CA VAL A 149 1.54 -46.18 -6.67
C VAL A 149 2.76 -46.61 -7.49
N GLU A 150 3.40 -45.70 -8.21
CA GLU A 150 4.60 -45.99 -8.99
C GLU A 150 5.77 -46.45 -8.09
N ILE A 151 6.00 -45.77 -6.97
CA ILE A 151 7.00 -46.13 -5.98
C ILE A 151 6.73 -47.55 -5.46
N GLN A 152 5.50 -47.87 -5.09
CA GLN A 152 5.12 -49.19 -4.57
C GLN A 152 5.31 -50.31 -5.59
N VAL A 153 4.98 -50.06 -6.86
CA VAL A 153 5.20 -51.02 -7.96
C VAL A 153 6.70 -51.29 -8.15
N ARG A 154 7.53 -50.25 -8.12
CA ARG A 154 8.99 -50.38 -8.21
C ARG A 154 9.58 -51.13 -7.02
N GLN A 155 9.11 -50.84 -5.80
CA GLN A 155 9.58 -51.49 -4.57
C GLN A 155 9.29 -53.01 -4.59
N LYS A 156 8.15 -53.40 -5.15
CA LYS A 156 7.79 -54.81 -5.38
C LYS A 156 8.54 -55.47 -6.55
N ARG A 157 9.49 -54.76 -7.19
CA ARG A 157 10.24 -55.18 -8.39
C ARG A 157 9.33 -55.58 -9.56
N LEU A 158 8.12 -55.02 -9.62
CA LEU A 158 7.19 -55.24 -10.73
C LEU A 158 7.57 -54.31 -11.90
N ARG A 159 7.35 -54.76 -13.13
CA ARG A 159 7.56 -53.90 -14.31
C ARG A 159 6.58 -52.72 -14.23
N PRO A 160 7.06 -51.46 -14.30
CA PRO A 160 6.17 -50.31 -14.30
C PRO A 160 5.22 -50.38 -15.48
N GLN A 161 3.92 -50.25 -15.21
CA GLN A 161 2.92 -50.27 -16.27
C GLN A 161 3.05 -49.01 -17.13
N ALA A 162 3.12 -49.18 -18.46
CA ALA A 162 3.18 -48.06 -19.41
C ALA A 162 2.00 -47.08 -19.23
N SER A 163 0.83 -47.60 -18.83
CA SER A 163 -0.36 -46.82 -18.49
C SER A 163 -0.12 -45.83 -17.35
N LEU A 164 0.68 -46.19 -16.33
CA LEU A 164 0.95 -45.33 -15.18
C LEU A 164 1.82 -44.13 -15.58
N ARG A 165 2.88 -44.38 -16.35
CA ARG A 165 3.75 -43.34 -16.91
C ARG A 165 2.97 -42.41 -17.85
N HIS A 166 2.07 -42.96 -18.66
CA HIS A 166 1.19 -42.17 -19.51
C HIS A 166 0.27 -41.26 -18.67
N ASN A 167 -0.37 -41.80 -17.62
CA ASN A 167 -1.25 -41.04 -16.72
C ASN A 167 -0.51 -39.93 -15.96
N LEU A 168 0.74 -40.16 -15.54
CA LEU A 168 1.59 -39.12 -14.93
C LEU A 168 1.87 -37.99 -15.92
N SER A 169 2.24 -38.33 -17.16
CA SER A 169 2.47 -37.34 -18.22
C SER A 169 1.21 -36.53 -18.52
N LEU A 170 0.07 -37.20 -18.63
CA LEU A 170 -1.23 -36.57 -18.89
C LEU A 170 -1.62 -35.59 -17.78
N ASN A 171 -1.48 -35.96 -16.51
CA ASN A 171 -1.79 -35.06 -15.39
C ASN A 171 -0.80 -33.89 -15.30
N THR A 172 0.48 -34.12 -15.62
CA THR A 172 1.49 -33.05 -15.66
C THR A 172 1.17 -32.04 -16.76
N ASN A 173 0.77 -32.49 -17.95
CA ASN A 173 0.39 -31.62 -19.05
C ASN A 173 -0.90 -30.84 -18.74
N LYS A 174 -1.88 -31.48 -18.09
CA LYS A 174 -3.07 -30.80 -17.57
C LYS A 174 -2.69 -29.70 -16.59
N LEU A 175 -1.75 -29.96 -15.68
CA LEU A 175 -1.27 -28.99 -14.70
C LEU A 175 -0.62 -27.78 -15.39
N LEU A 176 0.30 -28.01 -16.33
CA LEU A 176 0.96 -26.97 -17.14
C LEU A 176 -0.05 -26.07 -17.85
N PHE A 177 -1.04 -26.66 -18.51
CA PHE A 177 -2.08 -25.88 -19.20
C PHE A 177 -2.91 -25.02 -18.25
N ARG A 178 -3.27 -25.56 -17.08
CA ARG A 178 -4.06 -24.85 -16.07
C ARG A 178 -3.28 -23.77 -15.35
N GLU A 179 -1.98 -23.96 -15.16
CA GLU A 179 -1.09 -22.93 -14.63
C GLU A 179 -1.10 -21.68 -15.51
N GLN A 180 -0.98 -21.84 -16.83
CA GLN A 180 -1.02 -20.71 -17.76
C GLN A 180 -2.34 -19.91 -17.64
N THR A 181 -3.49 -20.59 -17.56
CA THR A 181 -4.78 -19.92 -17.33
C THR A 181 -4.83 -19.21 -15.96
N LEU A 182 -4.31 -19.83 -14.90
CA LEU A 182 -4.27 -19.23 -13.57
C LEU A 182 -3.39 -17.98 -13.55
N THR A 183 -2.20 -18.01 -14.17
CA THR A 183 -1.29 -16.85 -14.23
C THR A 183 -1.92 -15.66 -14.95
N HIS A 184 -2.65 -15.94 -16.03
CA HIS A 184 -3.37 -14.91 -16.77
C HIS A 184 -4.47 -14.28 -15.90
N ASN A 185 -5.28 -15.11 -15.24
CA ASN A 185 -6.32 -14.63 -14.33
C ASN A 185 -5.72 -13.88 -13.14
N ALA A 186 -4.59 -14.34 -12.57
CA ALA A 186 -3.87 -13.66 -11.50
C ALA A 186 -3.45 -12.25 -11.93
N ALA A 187 -2.91 -12.09 -13.14
CA ALA A 187 -2.51 -10.80 -13.67
C ALA A 187 -3.72 -9.86 -13.87
N LEU A 188 -4.87 -10.39 -14.32
CA LEU A 188 -6.10 -9.61 -14.42
C LEU A 188 -6.60 -9.15 -13.06
N VAL A 189 -6.67 -10.05 -12.07
CA VAL A 189 -7.09 -9.72 -10.71
C VAL A 189 -6.15 -8.66 -10.09
N ALA A 190 -4.83 -8.82 -10.25
CA ALA A 190 -3.86 -7.84 -9.77
C ALA A 190 -4.04 -6.45 -10.41
N ARG A 191 -4.33 -6.39 -11.72
CA ARG A 191 -4.64 -5.13 -12.41
C ARG A 191 -5.93 -4.50 -11.90
N LEU A 192 -6.96 -5.29 -11.62
CA LEU A 192 -8.22 -4.79 -11.06
C LEU A 192 -8.02 -4.20 -9.66
N TYR A 193 -7.21 -4.84 -8.82
CA TYR A 193 -6.83 -4.26 -7.52
C TYR A 193 -6.04 -2.96 -7.67
N ASP A 194 -5.11 -2.88 -8.62
CA ASP A 194 -4.37 -1.63 -8.90
C ASP A 194 -5.29 -0.51 -9.40
N GLN A 195 -6.25 -0.83 -10.27
CA GLN A 195 -7.26 0.12 -10.72
C GLN A 195 -8.15 0.60 -9.57
N GLU A 196 -8.61 -0.30 -8.71
CA GLU A 196 -9.43 0.04 -7.54
C GLU A 196 -8.64 0.92 -6.56
N ALA A 197 -7.37 0.58 -6.30
CA ALA A 197 -6.49 1.37 -5.45
C ALA A 197 -6.29 2.79 -6.00
N LYS A 198 -6.06 2.92 -7.32
CA LYS A 198 -5.93 4.23 -7.99
C LYS A 198 -7.22 5.03 -7.90
N ALA A 199 -8.37 4.41 -8.15
CA ALA A 199 -9.68 5.06 -8.05
C ALA A 199 -9.94 5.55 -6.63
N TYR A 200 -9.61 4.74 -5.62
CA TYR A 200 -9.72 5.11 -4.22
C TYR A 200 -8.84 6.31 -3.85
N ILE A 201 -7.56 6.27 -4.22
CA ILE A 201 -6.62 7.38 -3.99
C ILE A 201 -7.13 8.66 -4.66
N GLN A 202 -7.67 8.56 -5.88
CA GLN A 202 -8.20 9.71 -6.60
C GLN A 202 -9.39 10.34 -5.86
N ARG A 203 -10.32 9.54 -5.33
CA ARG A 203 -11.45 10.05 -4.51
C ARG A 203 -10.94 10.82 -3.29
N ILE A 204 -9.94 10.28 -2.59
CA ILE A 204 -9.34 10.94 -1.44
C ILE A 204 -8.66 12.25 -1.81
N LYS A 205 -7.90 12.28 -2.91
CA LYS A 205 -7.28 13.51 -3.41
C LYS A 205 -8.32 14.59 -3.72
N THR A 206 -9.47 14.21 -4.28
CA THR A 206 -10.58 15.14 -4.51
C THR A 206 -11.12 15.71 -3.20
N TYR A 207 -11.38 14.87 -2.19
CA TYR A 207 -11.84 15.34 -0.88
C TYR A 207 -10.81 16.23 -0.18
N GLN A 208 -9.54 15.87 -0.23
CA GLN A 208 -8.46 16.66 0.35
C GLN A 208 -8.34 18.02 -0.35
N THR A 209 -8.45 18.05 -1.68
CA THR A 209 -8.43 19.30 -2.45
C THR A 209 -9.62 20.19 -2.06
N LEU A 210 -10.82 19.61 -1.91
CA LEU A 210 -12.01 20.34 -1.46
C LEU A 210 -11.81 20.93 -0.06
N VAL A 211 -11.31 20.15 0.90
CA VAL A 211 -11.01 20.62 2.26
C VAL A 211 -9.98 21.75 2.23
N LEU A 212 -8.94 21.64 1.41
CA LEU A 212 -7.91 22.68 1.26
C LEU A 212 -8.50 23.98 0.68
N VAL A 213 -9.34 23.88 -0.35
CA VAL A 213 -10.01 25.04 -0.96
C VAL A 213 -10.91 25.73 0.05
N VAL A 214 -11.70 24.98 0.83
CA VAL A 214 -12.54 25.54 1.89
C VAL A 214 -11.69 26.23 2.96
N ALA A 215 -10.62 25.59 3.42
CA ALA A 215 -9.70 26.18 4.40
C ALA A 215 -9.07 27.47 3.86
N PHE A 216 -8.66 27.49 2.59
CA PHE A 216 -8.10 28.68 1.95
C PHE A 216 -9.12 29.82 1.85
N ILE A 217 -10.36 29.53 1.47
CA ILE A 217 -11.43 30.54 1.43
C ILE A 217 -11.65 31.14 2.82
N ILE A 218 -11.66 30.32 3.88
CA ILE A 218 -11.79 30.79 5.27
C ILE A 218 -10.64 31.75 5.62
N LEU A 219 -9.39 31.39 5.31
CA LEU A 219 -8.22 32.24 5.55
C LEU A 219 -8.27 33.57 4.78
N VAL A 220 -8.76 33.56 3.53
CA VAL A 220 -8.93 34.78 2.74
C VAL A 220 -10.03 35.67 3.35
N LEU A 221 -11.16 35.08 3.75
CA LEU A 221 -12.24 35.81 4.42
C LEU A 221 -11.77 36.40 5.76
N GLU A 222 -10.98 35.67 6.53
CA GLU A 222 -10.33 36.21 7.72
C GLU A 222 -9.43 37.39 7.39
N ALA A 223 -8.53 37.24 6.42
CA ALA A 223 -7.62 38.31 6.01
C ALA A 223 -8.39 39.56 5.57
N LEU A 224 -9.53 39.42 4.90
CA LEU A 224 -10.38 40.55 4.50
C LEU A 224 -11.11 41.20 5.68
N ILE A 225 -11.64 40.41 6.62
CA ILE A 225 -12.36 40.92 7.80
C ILE A 225 -11.39 41.59 8.80
N PHE A 226 -10.20 41.01 8.98
CA PHE A 226 -9.17 41.51 9.89
C PHE A 226 -8.17 42.44 9.22
N SER A 227 -8.28 42.69 7.91
CA SER A 227 -7.53 43.75 7.24
C SER A 227 -7.87 45.06 7.93
N PRO A 228 -6.90 45.73 8.58
CA PRO A 228 -7.19 46.95 9.28
C PRO A 228 -7.63 48.00 8.25
N LYS A 229 -8.91 48.40 8.28
CA LYS A 229 -9.38 49.65 7.65
C LYS A 229 -8.84 50.86 8.42
N SER A 230 -7.60 50.79 8.90
CA SER A 230 -6.86 52.00 9.19
C SER A 230 -6.43 52.54 7.83
N ARG A 231 -7.14 53.56 7.35
CA ARG A 231 -6.42 54.67 6.71
C ARG A 231 -5.42 55.15 7.76
N VAL A 232 -4.26 54.50 7.82
CA VAL A 232 -3.10 55.10 8.47
C VAL A 232 -2.73 56.22 7.52
N GLY A 233 -3.19 57.43 7.85
CA GLY A 233 -2.46 58.62 7.46
C GLY A 233 -1.04 58.43 7.97
N PHE A 234 -0.19 57.88 7.11
CA PHE A 234 1.26 57.80 7.29
C PHE A 234 1.78 59.24 7.16
N ALA A 235 1.48 60.07 8.15
CA ALA A 235 1.98 61.44 8.25
C ALA A 235 1.87 61.90 9.72
N ALA A 236 2.62 61.24 10.60
CA ALA A 236 3.10 61.90 11.80
C ALA A 236 4.63 61.70 11.81
N PRO A 237 5.42 62.73 11.49
CA PRO A 237 6.87 62.65 11.62
C PRO A 237 7.19 62.34 13.08
N TRP A 238 8.03 61.34 13.31
CA TRP A 238 8.57 61.03 14.62
C TRP A 238 9.07 62.31 15.29
N PRO A 239 8.55 62.73 16.45
CA PRO A 239 9.15 63.82 17.18
C PRO A 239 10.53 63.36 17.62
N ASN A 240 11.51 64.17 17.22
CA ASN A 240 12.93 64.06 17.51
C ASN A 240 13.17 63.97 19.03
N SER A 241 13.03 62.79 19.62
CA SER A 241 13.35 62.59 21.04
C SER A 241 14.87 62.58 21.16
N LYS A 242 15.38 63.70 21.67
CA LYS A 242 16.78 63.92 22.00
C LYS A 242 17.27 62.77 22.88
N ARG A 243 18.29 62.05 22.42
CA ARG A 243 19.01 61.04 23.21
C ARG A 243 19.71 61.74 24.37
N PRO A 244 19.47 61.39 25.65
CA PRO A 244 20.43 61.64 26.70
C PRO A 244 21.55 60.60 26.58
N THR A 245 22.77 61.09 26.33
CA THR A 245 24.01 60.32 26.41
C THR A 245 24.28 59.93 27.86
N LYS A 246 24.07 58.66 28.21
CA LYS A 246 24.60 58.08 29.46
C LYS A 246 25.73 57.10 29.13
N LYS A 247 26.88 57.38 29.74
CA LYS A 247 28.17 56.69 29.63
C LYS A 247 28.07 55.17 29.83
N PRO A 248 28.94 54.38 29.19
CA PRO A 248 29.03 52.94 29.40
C PRO A 248 29.78 52.65 30.71
N SER A 249 29.31 51.65 31.46
CA SER A 249 30.10 50.97 32.48
C SER A 249 30.11 49.48 32.17
N PRO A 250 31.27 48.80 32.24
CA PRO A 250 31.43 47.42 31.81
C PRO A 250 31.18 46.45 32.96
N ALA A 251 30.36 45.42 32.75
CA ALA A 251 30.42 44.20 33.56
C ALA A 251 29.73 43.04 32.83
N THR A 252 30.55 42.17 32.25
CA THR A 252 30.53 40.71 32.43
C THR A 252 29.22 40.07 32.89
N ALA A 253 28.61 39.28 31.99
CA ALA A 253 28.01 37.99 32.35
C ALA A 253 27.86 37.11 31.10
N LYS A 254 28.72 36.09 31.00
CA LYS A 254 28.54 34.95 30.09
C LYS A 254 27.32 34.16 30.53
N SER A 255 26.38 33.89 29.64
CA SER A 255 25.41 32.80 29.81
C SER A 255 25.37 31.94 28.53
N PRO A 256 25.22 30.61 28.69
CA PRO A 256 25.53 29.65 27.65
C PRO A 256 24.38 29.46 26.65
N LYS A 257 24.75 29.23 25.38
CA LYS A 257 23.83 28.85 24.31
C LYS A 257 23.31 27.42 24.56
N PRO A 258 21.99 27.17 24.53
CA PRO A 258 21.49 25.80 24.46
C PRO A 258 21.78 25.25 23.06
N THR A 259 22.70 24.27 23.01
CA THR A 259 22.96 23.49 21.81
C THR A 259 21.88 22.42 21.71
N ILE A 260 20.86 22.65 20.87
CA ILE A 260 19.89 21.61 20.51
C ILE A 260 20.57 20.70 19.48
N SER A 261 21.18 19.61 19.94
CA SER A 261 21.66 18.54 19.07
C SER A 261 20.47 17.70 18.61
N PHE A 262 20.02 17.91 17.38
CA PHE A 262 19.09 17.01 16.70
C PHE A 262 19.82 15.71 16.34
N ILE A 263 19.58 14.65 17.12
CA ILE A 263 20.04 13.30 16.80
C ILE A 263 19.17 12.76 15.66
N TRP A 264 19.65 12.90 14.43
CA TRP A 264 19.15 12.12 13.30
C TRP A 264 19.53 10.65 13.51
N SER A 265 18.60 9.86 14.03
CA SER A 265 18.70 8.40 13.97
C SER A 265 18.62 7.98 12.51
N ARG A 266 19.79 7.78 11.87
CA ARG A 266 19.93 7.15 10.55
C ARG A 266 19.37 5.72 10.65
N LYS A 267 18.07 5.58 10.38
CA LYS A 267 17.46 4.30 10.05
C LYS A 267 18.20 3.76 8.83
N LYS A 268 18.97 2.69 9.03
CA LYS A 268 19.74 2.01 7.98
C LYS A 268 18.82 1.74 6.78
N LYS A 269 19.09 2.40 5.65
CA LYS A 269 18.55 2.01 4.35
C LYS A 269 18.98 0.57 4.11
N GLY A 270 18.06 -0.37 4.28
CA GLY A 270 18.20 -1.70 3.71
C GLY A 270 18.43 -1.50 2.21
N ARG A 271 19.61 -1.91 1.72
CA ARG A 271 19.90 -1.95 0.29
C ARG A 271 18.88 -2.91 -0.31
N MET A 272 17.91 -2.38 -1.06
CA MET A 272 17.14 -3.22 -1.96
C MET A 272 18.12 -3.84 -2.97
N PRO A 273 17.98 -5.15 -3.28
CA PRO A 273 18.76 -5.77 -4.33
C PRO A 273 18.48 -5.03 -5.65
N LYS A 274 19.56 -4.66 -6.34
CA LYS A 274 19.48 -4.07 -7.69
C LYS A 274 18.69 -5.03 -8.58
N PRO A 275 17.75 -4.55 -9.42
CA PRO A 275 17.16 -5.40 -10.44
C PRO A 275 18.27 -5.89 -11.36
N CYS A 276 18.41 -7.20 -11.46
CA CYS A 276 19.26 -7.84 -12.47
C CYS A 276 18.67 -7.53 -13.86
N ALA A 277 19.10 -6.40 -14.43
CA ALA A 277 19.10 -6.22 -15.87
C ALA A 277 20.20 -7.11 -16.45
N LYS A 278 19.87 -8.39 -16.69
CA LYS A 278 20.59 -9.22 -17.64
C LYS A 278 19.64 -9.63 -18.74
N ALA A 279 19.97 -9.13 -19.91
CA ALA A 279 19.36 -9.40 -21.18
C ALA A 279 19.41 -10.89 -21.50
N THR A 280 18.28 -11.42 -21.96
CA THR A 280 18.25 -12.60 -22.84
C THR A 280 17.48 -12.19 -24.09
N ARG A 281 18.20 -11.61 -25.06
CA ARG A 281 17.74 -11.57 -26.44
C ARG A 281 17.69 -13.02 -26.92
N ILE A 282 16.50 -13.60 -26.99
CA ILE A 282 16.27 -14.83 -27.74
C ILE A 282 16.21 -14.41 -29.21
N CYS A 283 17.31 -14.62 -29.93
CA CYS A 283 17.34 -14.56 -31.38
C CYS A 283 16.49 -15.72 -31.92
N LEU A 284 15.28 -15.42 -32.36
CA LEU A 284 14.52 -16.30 -33.25
C LEU A 284 15.23 -16.34 -34.61
N ARG A 285 15.90 -17.45 -34.91
CA ARG A 285 16.28 -17.78 -36.29
C ARG A 285 15.00 -18.14 -37.06
N PRO A 286 14.73 -17.53 -38.21
CA PRO A 286 13.67 -18.01 -39.09
C PRO A 286 14.09 -19.36 -39.69
N ARG A 287 13.18 -20.33 -39.61
CA ARG A 287 13.29 -21.63 -40.30
C ARG A 287 12.94 -21.38 -41.77
N LYS A 288 13.91 -21.52 -42.68
CA LYS A 288 13.64 -21.57 -44.12
C LYS A 288 12.92 -22.89 -44.42
N ASN A 289 11.76 -22.79 -45.06
CA ASN A 289 11.24 -23.85 -45.93
C ASN A 289 11.93 -23.76 -47.28
#